data_AF-A0A2A4N755-F1
#
_entry.id   AF-A0A2A4N755-F1
#
_cell.length_a   1.000
_cell.length_b   1.000
_cell.length_c   1.000
_cell.angle_alpha   90.00
_cell.angle_beta   90.00
_cell.angle_gamma   90.00
#
_symmetry.space_group_name_H-M   'P 1'
#
loop_
_entity.id
_entity.type
_entity.pdbx_description
1 polymer ?
#
loop_
_entity_poly.entity_id
_entity_poly.type
_entity_poly.pdbx_seq_one_letter_code
_entity_poly.pdbx_strand_id
1 'polypeptide(L)'
;MTKLLVLITFISIQLLPFSSINAQKVKIEFPSAALIEGFSSANELWPVLVDANNLYIIQNDLYILNRKNKTSPYLLYCKWENDLKEFQIRSSLRLTGDDPNSSIGIIFMGQGQSKGGFIFEINTKKQYRLSQFVHGTLNYLSGETKTNGWVKTSALKSKSDFHILEVRVANKEYDLYINNQLISSFTELTYKFGKMGLFIGAGSKAEVDYFHVYSSKEKEKEIVDSAKVFLNLMDSIGANDESAISSHANEENINDAIEPIIEESGNKFTEAEKEQNDTEDILALTEAIVKFKTQINKLQDKNEDLEKKLKLMEKIKKAIITLEKQVIESNRVNDSIRISNKELNKFKEIFEDSDNKDIVIILSKSLKKEKLRNQSLIKENKNLKSAYHSLKDSIAIIDQNLIQLALILEENNITSPFKETNTTDSTNTELSENEMSPNNLNNSGVRDDKEKKSEKAEKNANIVSTPKPEPEKVQVKKAVKRSY
;
A
#
# COMPACT_ATOMS: atom_id res chain seq x y z
N MET A 1 -49.57 -18.76 51.70
CA MET A 1 -48.14 -18.48 51.39
C MET A 1 -47.51 -19.45 50.37
N THR A 2 -48.07 -20.64 50.13
CA THR A 2 -47.49 -21.67 49.23
C THR A 2 -47.41 -21.33 47.73
N LYS A 3 -48.18 -20.35 47.23
CA LYS A 3 -48.08 -19.90 45.82
C LYS A 3 -46.96 -18.89 45.54
N LEU A 4 -46.37 -18.27 46.57
CA LEU A 4 -45.29 -17.29 46.40
C LEU A 4 -43.90 -17.95 46.33
N LEU A 5 -43.74 -19.12 46.96
CA LEU A 5 -42.47 -19.86 46.99
C LEU A 5 -42.11 -20.52 45.64
N VAL A 6 -43.12 -20.86 44.83
CA VAL A 6 -42.95 -21.52 43.52
C VAL A 6 -42.49 -20.54 42.43
N LEU A 7 -42.78 -19.24 42.58
CA LEU A 7 -42.35 -18.22 41.62
C LEU A 7 -40.84 -17.89 41.78
N ILE A 8 -40.32 -17.94 43.00
CA ILE A 8 -38.92 -17.62 43.32
C ILE A 8 -37.97 -18.76 42.92
N THR A 9 -38.46 -20.01 42.92
CA THR A 9 -37.70 -21.20 42.48
C THR A 9 -37.64 -21.37 40.96
N PHE A 10 -38.42 -20.62 40.18
CA PHE A 10 -38.31 -20.60 38.70
C PHE A 10 -37.39 -19.50 38.16
N ILE A 11 -36.98 -18.54 39.00
CA ILE A 11 -36.11 -17.40 38.64
C ILE A 11 -34.62 -17.71 38.93
N SER A 12 -34.31 -18.84 39.56
CA SER A 12 -32.97 -19.19 40.06
C SER A 12 -32.11 -20.08 39.14
N ILE A 13 -32.56 -20.37 37.90
CA ILE A 13 -31.89 -21.31 36.96
C ILE A 13 -31.37 -20.61 35.67
N GLN A 14 -31.17 -19.29 35.67
CA GLN A 14 -30.57 -18.56 34.52
C GLN A 14 -29.35 -17.68 34.84
N LEU A 15 -28.57 -18.05 35.87
CA LEU A 15 -27.14 -17.73 35.92
C LEU A 15 -26.29 -18.99 35.70
N LEU A 16 -26.46 -19.61 34.54
CA LEU A 16 -25.31 -20.27 33.92
C LEU A 16 -24.38 -19.14 33.47
N PRO A 17 -23.09 -19.11 33.85
CA PRO A 17 -22.15 -18.25 33.14
C PRO A 17 -22.21 -18.65 31.67
N PHE A 18 -22.43 -17.67 30.79
CA PHE A 18 -22.25 -17.86 29.35
C PHE A 18 -20.76 -18.13 29.12
N SER A 19 -20.35 -19.39 29.28
CA SER A 19 -19.07 -19.90 28.83
C SER A 19 -19.01 -19.58 27.35
N SER A 20 -18.09 -18.69 26.99
CA SER A 20 -17.95 -18.19 25.62
C SER A 20 -17.94 -19.37 24.66
N ILE A 21 -19.02 -19.50 23.89
CA ILE A 21 -19.09 -20.52 22.84
C ILE A 21 -17.96 -20.15 21.89
N ASN A 22 -16.89 -20.93 21.92
CA ASN A 22 -15.72 -20.80 21.06
C ASN A 22 -16.10 -21.23 19.63
N ALA A 23 -17.06 -20.52 19.03
CA ALA A 23 -17.51 -20.73 17.66
C ALA A 23 -16.40 -20.35 16.67
N GLN A 24 -15.60 -19.33 17.01
CA GLN A 24 -14.41 -18.94 16.27
C GLN A 24 -13.34 -20.04 16.32
N LYS A 25 -12.86 -20.44 15.14
CA LYS A 25 -11.81 -21.44 14.98
C LYS A 25 -10.43 -20.80 14.78
N VAL A 26 -10.34 -19.81 13.90
CA VAL A 26 -9.11 -19.10 13.52
C VAL A 26 -8.75 -18.05 14.58
N LYS A 27 -7.77 -18.39 15.42
CA LYS A 27 -7.35 -17.58 16.59
C LYS A 27 -6.02 -16.84 16.41
N ILE A 28 -5.44 -16.86 15.20
CA ILE A 28 -4.21 -16.13 14.88
C ILE A 28 -4.51 -14.73 14.34
N GLU A 29 -3.49 -13.86 14.36
CA GLU A 29 -3.51 -12.55 13.72
C GLU A 29 -2.87 -12.59 12.33
N PHE A 30 -3.11 -11.53 11.55
CA PHE A 30 -2.61 -11.37 10.18
C PHE A 30 -1.97 -9.98 10.03
N PRO A 31 -0.79 -9.73 10.63
CA PRO A 31 -0.22 -8.39 10.73
C PRO A 31 0.30 -7.85 9.38
N SER A 32 0.69 -8.73 8.45
CA SER A 32 1.37 -8.33 7.21
C SER A 32 0.40 -8.17 6.05
N ALA A 33 0.25 -6.93 5.56
CA ALA A 33 -0.41 -6.66 4.29
C ALA A 33 0.28 -7.39 3.12
N ALA A 34 -0.48 -8.23 2.42
CA ALA A 34 -0.04 -9.01 1.25
C ALA A 34 -0.62 -8.46 -0.08
N LEU A 35 -1.85 -7.93 -0.04
CA LEU A 35 -2.46 -7.16 -1.13
C LEU A 35 -3.33 -6.06 -0.52
N ILE A 36 -3.18 -4.82 -0.98
CA ILE A 36 -4.01 -3.68 -0.55
C ILE A 36 -4.57 -3.03 -1.83
N GLU A 37 -5.84 -3.28 -2.12
CA GLU A 37 -6.57 -2.64 -3.20
C GLU A 37 -7.65 -1.72 -2.64
N GLY A 38 -7.57 -0.43 -2.99
CA GLY A 38 -8.56 0.60 -2.66
C GLY A 38 -9.15 1.28 -3.90
N PHE A 39 -8.95 0.71 -5.09
CA PHE A 39 -9.59 1.10 -6.35
C PHE A 39 -9.48 2.60 -6.71
N SER A 40 -8.39 3.27 -6.33
CA SER A 40 -8.14 4.68 -6.67
C SER A 40 -7.71 4.89 -8.14
N SER A 41 -7.27 3.83 -8.81
CA SER A 41 -6.93 3.83 -10.22
C SER A 41 -7.00 2.43 -10.83
N ALA A 42 -7.17 2.35 -12.16
CA ALA A 42 -7.10 1.09 -12.87
C ALA A 42 -5.67 0.53 -12.86
N ASN A 43 -5.55 -0.78 -12.63
CA ASN A 43 -4.28 -1.51 -12.61
C ASN A 43 -4.45 -2.87 -13.30
N GLU A 44 -3.37 -3.65 -13.37
CA GLU A 44 -3.40 -4.95 -14.06
C GLU A 44 -4.05 -6.06 -13.25
N LEU A 45 -4.18 -5.91 -11.92
CA LEU A 45 -4.68 -6.94 -11.00
C LEU A 45 -6.19 -7.13 -11.12
N TRP A 46 -6.95 -6.05 -11.31
CA TRP A 46 -8.42 -6.09 -11.42
C TRP A 46 -8.87 -5.65 -12.82
N PRO A 47 -9.63 -6.49 -13.55
CA PRO A 47 -9.94 -6.21 -14.94
C PRO A 47 -11.07 -5.17 -15.08
N VAL A 48 -10.81 -4.12 -15.84
CA VAL A 48 -11.85 -3.22 -16.36
C VAL A 48 -12.50 -3.91 -17.57
N LEU A 49 -13.80 -4.19 -17.49
CA LEU A 49 -14.54 -4.95 -18.52
C LEU A 49 -15.77 -4.17 -18.97
N VAL A 50 -15.91 -3.93 -20.27
CA VAL A 50 -17.11 -3.32 -20.86
C VAL A 50 -17.56 -4.18 -22.04
N ASP A 51 -18.53 -5.06 -21.80
CA ASP A 51 -19.04 -6.01 -22.80
C ASP A 51 -20.58 -6.13 -22.74
N ALA A 52 -21.19 -6.99 -23.55
CA ALA A 52 -22.65 -7.17 -23.58
C ALA A 52 -23.24 -7.69 -22.25
N ASN A 53 -22.46 -8.43 -21.47
CA ASN A 53 -22.83 -9.08 -20.22
C ASN A 53 -22.31 -8.34 -18.96
N ASN A 54 -21.25 -7.53 -19.08
CA ASN A 54 -20.55 -6.90 -17.96
C ASN A 54 -20.31 -5.39 -18.17
N LEU A 55 -20.26 -4.65 -17.07
CA LEU A 55 -19.68 -3.32 -16.95
C LEU A 55 -18.98 -3.25 -15.59
N TYR A 56 -17.65 -3.42 -15.60
CA TYR A 56 -16.76 -3.34 -14.45
C TYR A 56 -15.79 -2.20 -14.68
N ILE A 57 -15.91 -1.13 -13.89
CA ILE A 57 -15.11 0.10 -14.04
C ILE A 57 -14.67 0.60 -12.68
N ILE A 58 -13.55 1.31 -12.65
CA ILE A 58 -13.06 2.00 -11.45
C ILE A 58 -13.38 3.48 -11.59
N GLN A 59 -14.13 4.03 -10.62
CA GLN A 59 -14.60 5.40 -10.63
C GLN A 59 -14.89 5.88 -9.19
N ASN A 60 -14.47 7.10 -8.85
CA ASN A 60 -14.66 7.72 -7.53
C ASN A 60 -14.14 6.85 -6.38
N ASP A 61 -12.95 6.27 -6.54
CA ASP A 61 -12.31 5.34 -5.59
C ASP A 61 -13.15 4.09 -5.27
N LEU A 62 -14.09 3.73 -6.15
CA LEU A 62 -14.91 2.51 -6.07
C LEU A 62 -14.73 1.65 -7.32
N TYR A 63 -14.73 0.32 -7.14
CA TYR A 63 -14.93 -0.64 -8.21
C TYR A 63 -16.41 -0.90 -8.41
N ILE A 64 -16.97 -0.34 -9.48
CA ILE A 64 -18.38 -0.44 -9.84
C ILE A 64 -18.57 -1.71 -10.66
N LEU A 65 -19.41 -2.63 -10.17
CA LEU A 65 -19.71 -3.91 -10.80
C LEU A 65 -21.16 -3.97 -11.26
N ASN A 66 -21.40 -4.15 -12.56
CA ASN A 66 -22.73 -4.35 -13.13
C ASN A 66 -22.75 -5.60 -14.02
N ARG A 67 -23.36 -6.68 -13.52
CA ARG A 67 -23.62 -7.92 -14.26
C ARG A 67 -24.94 -7.77 -15.01
N LYS A 68 -24.86 -7.39 -16.29
CA LYS A 68 -26.01 -7.17 -17.19
C LYS A 68 -26.75 -8.48 -17.48
N ASN A 69 -26.02 -9.59 -17.58
CA ASN A 69 -26.61 -10.91 -17.85
C ASN A 69 -27.53 -11.36 -16.70
N LYS A 70 -28.79 -11.66 -17.02
CA LYS A 70 -29.85 -11.96 -16.04
C LYS A 70 -29.95 -13.41 -15.58
N THR A 71 -29.19 -14.34 -16.18
CA THR A 71 -29.31 -15.79 -15.89
C THR A 71 -28.05 -16.40 -15.28
N SER A 72 -26.88 -15.78 -15.47
CA SER A 72 -25.60 -16.33 -15.01
C SER A 72 -24.80 -15.31 -14.18
N PRO A 73 -24.22 -15.73 -13.04
CA PRO A 73 -23.30 -14.90 -12.27
C PRO A 73 -21.95 -14.76 -12.98
N TYR A 74 -21.00 -14.08 -12.35
CA TYR A 74 -19.62 -14.00 -12.83
C TYR A 74 -18.62 -14.11 -11.67
N LEU A 75 -17.55 -14.89 -11.89
CA LEU A 75 -16.45 -15.07 -10.96
C LEU A 75 -15.28 -14.20 -11.41
N LEU A 76 -15.00 -13.15 -10.65
CA LEU A 76 -14.06 -12.07 -10.98
C LEU A 76 -12.78 -12.25 -10.18
N TYR A 77 -11.86 -13.06 -10.70
CA TYR A 77 -10.56 -13.29 -10.04
C TYR A 77 -9.66 -12.06 -10.15
N CYS A 78 -9.01 -11.71 -9.04
CA CYS A 78 -7.82 -10.87 -9.05
C CYS A 78 -6.69 -11.64 -9.75
N LYS A 79 -5.89 -10.95 -10.59
CA LYS A 79 -4.74 -11.55 -11.28
C LYS A 79 -3.49 -11.68 -10.39
N TRP A 80 -3.57 -11.28 -9.13
CA TRP A 80 -2.51 -11.49 -8.14
C TRP A 80 -2.35 -12.99 -7.82
N GLU A 81 -1.27 -13.58 -8.31
CA GLU A 81 -0.87 -14.95 -7.96
C GLU A 81 -0.24 -14.97 -6.56
N ASN A 82 -0.61 -15.96 -5.73
CA ASN A 82 -0.14 -16.08 -4.35
C ASN A 82 -0.12 -17.55 -3.89
N ASP A 83 0.68 -17.85 -2.86
CA ASP A 83 0.79 -19.18 -2.22
C ASP A 83 0.18 -19.23 -0.81
N LEU A 84 -0.62 -18.24 -0.43
CA LEU A 84 -1.03 -18.04 0.96
C LEU A 84 -1.88 -19.21 1.49
N LYS A 85 -1.34 -19.88 2.50
CA LYS A 85 -2.00 -20.95 3.26
C LYS A 85 -2.82 -20.42 4.42
N GLU A 86 -2.45 -19.24 4.91
CA GLU A 86 -3.03 -18.53 6.04
C GLU A 86 -3.17 -17.07 5.67
N PHE A 87 -4.38 -16.55 5.74
CA PHE A 87 -4.70 -15.19 5.31
C PHE A 87 -6.00 -14.67 5.90
N GLN A 88 -6.14 -13.35 5.90
CA GLN A 88 -7.39 -12.65 6.12
C GLN A 88 -7.73 -11.87 4.84
N ILE A 89 -8.90 -12.09 4.26
CA ILE A 89 -9.49 -11.19 3.27
C ILE A 89 -10.46 -10.27 4.01
N ARG A 90 -10.39 -8.97 3.76
CA ARG A 90 -11.37 -7.98 4.24
C ARG A 90 -11.77 -7.07 3.09
N SER A 91 -13.06 -6.98 2.80
CA SER A 91 -13.58 -6.19 1.68
C SER A 91 -14.86 -5.46 2.06
N SER A 92 -14.92 -4.16 1.74
CA SER A 92 -16.09 -3.30 1.93
C SER A 92 -16.88 -3.21 0.63
N LEU A 93 -18.15 -3.62 0.66
CA LEU A 93 -19.00 -3.73 -0.53
C LEU A 93 -20.47 -3.43 -0.25
N ARG A 94 -21.22 -3.03 -1.28
CA ARG A 94 -22.68 -2.79 -1.21
C ARG A 94 -23.40 -3.19 -2.49
N LEU A 95 -24.73 -3.37 -2.39
CA LEU A 95 -25.60 -3.68 -3.53
C LEU A 95 -26.41 -2.45 -3.95
N THR A 96 -26.20 -2.01 -5.20
CA THR A 96 -26.87 -0.84 -5.78
C THR A 96 -27.97 -1.21 -6.78
N GLY A 97 -28.13 -2.50 -7.09
CA GLY A 97 -29.17 -3.01 -8.00
C GLY A 97 -30.52 -3.25 -7.30
N ASP A 98 -31.63 -2.98 -8.00
CA ASP A 98 -32.99 -3.20 -7.48
C ASP A 98 -33.53 -4.62 -7.67
N ASP A 99 -32.80 -5.48 -8.37
CA ASP A 99 -33.17 -6.88 -8.55
C ASP A 99 -33.19 -7.59 -7.17
N PRO A 100 -34.32 -8.19 -6.74
CA PRO A 100 -34.45 -8.83 -5.42
C PRO A 100 -33.62 -10.11 -5.30
N ASN A 101 -32.96 -10.54 -6.37
CA ASN A 101 -31.98 -11.63 -6.37
C ASN A 101 -30.55 -11.13 -6.52
N SER A 102 -30.31 -9.81 -6.48
CA SER A 102 -28.95 -9.26 -6.57
C SER A 102 -28.08 -9.80 -5.44
N SER A 103 -26.88 -10.26 -5.77
CA SER A 103 -25.87 -10.68 -4.79
C SER A 103 -24.46 -10.26 -5.17
N ILE A 104 -23.62 -10.11 -4.15
CA ILE A 104 -22.19 -9.80 -4.25
C ILE A 104 -21.45 -10.57 -3.16
N GLY A 105 -20.24 -11.01 -3.43
CA GLY A 105 -19.44 -11.76 -2.48
C GLY A 105 -17.95 -11.74 -2.79
N ILE A 106 -17.20 -12.46 -1.96
CA ILE A 106 -15.77 -12.69 -2.11
C ILE A 106 -15.50 -14.16 -2.46
N ILE A 107 -14.52 -14.36 -3.36
CA ILE A 107 -14.00 -15.66 -3.76
C ILE A 107 -12.69 -15.90 -3.02
N PHE A 108 -12.54 -17.10 -2.46
CA PHE A 108 -11.32 -17.51 -1.77
C PHE A 108 -11.03 -19.00 -2.03
N MET A 109 -9.75 -19.39 -1.90
CA MET A 109 -9.25 -20.72 -2.27
C MET A 109 -9.60 -21.16 -3.70
N GLY A 110 -9.75 -20.21 -4.63
CA GLY A 110 -10.14 -20.47 -6.02
C GLY A 110 -9.09 -21.28 -6.77
N GLN A 111 -9.44 -22.51 -7.14
CA GLN A 111 -8.65 -23.37 -8.00
C GLN A 111 -9.01 -23.05 -9.46
N GLY A 112 -8.01 -22.61 -10.25
CA GLY A 112 -8.21 -22.17 -11.63
C GLY A 112 -8.90 -23.21 -12.53
N GLN A 113 -9.54 -22.74 -13.60
CA GLN A 113 -10.40 -23.56 -14.49
C GLN A 113 -11.61 -24.19 -13.77
N SER A 114 -12.23 -23.46 -12.83
CA SER A 114 -13.46 -23.86 -12.12
C SER A 114 -13.37 -25.20 -11.36
N LYS A 115 -12.15 -25.61 -10.98
CA LYS A 115 -11.87 -26.92 -10.37
C LYS A 115 -12.34 -27.02 -8.91
N GLY A 116 -12.38 -25.90 -8.19
CA GLY A 116 -12.59 -25.88 -6.75
C GLY A 116 -12.55 -24.46 -6.19
N GLY A 117 -13.09 -24.25 -5.00
CA GLY A 117 -12.98 -22.99 -4.25
C GLY A 117 -14.27 -22.61 -3.54
N PHE A 118 -14.25 -21.46 -2.87
CA PHE A 118 -15.38 -20.98 -2.07
C PHE A 118 -15.86 -19.59 -2.53
N ILE A 119 -17.16 -19.37 -2.36
CA ILE A 119 -17.85 -18.09 -2.54
C ILE A 119 -18.58 -17.80 -1.23
N PHE A 120 -18.29 -16.65 -0.61
CA PHE A 120 -19.07 -16.10 0.50
C PHE A 120 -19.74 -14.82 0.03
N GLU A 121 -21.06 -14.85 -0.06
CA GLU A 121 -21.87 -13.79 -0.68
C GLU A 121 -23.03 -13.34 0.20
N ILE A 122 -23.57 -12.16 -0.12
CA ILE A 122 -24.73 -11.55 0.52
C ILE A 122 -25.71 -11.03 -0.53
N ASN A 123 -26.98 -10.86 -0.16
CA ASN A 123 -28.04 -10.40 -1.07
C ASN A 123 -28.90 -9.25 -0.51
N THR A 124 -29.74 -8.67 -1.38
CA THR A 124 -30.67 -7.58 -1.04
C THR A 124 -31.74 -7.95 0.00
N LYS A 125 -31.93 -9.23 0.32
CA LYS A 125 -32.90 -9.75 1.30
C LYS A 125 -32.31 -9.91 2.71
N LYS A 126 -31.13 -9.33 2.97
CA LYS A 126 -30.34 -9.49 4.22
C LYS A 126 -30.03 -10.94 4.55
N GLN A 127 -29.63 -11.70 3.52
CA GLN A 127 -29.17 -13.06 3.66
C GLN A 127 -27.69 -13.17 3.27
N TYR A 128 -26.99 -14.12 3.87
CA TYR A 128 -25.68 -14.57 3.42
C TYR A 128 -25.77 -16.00 2.87
N ARG A 129 -24.76 -16.38 2.09
CA ARG A 129 -24.57 -17.75 1.63
C ARG A 129 -23.09 -18.08 1.50
N LEU A 130 -22.70 -19.25 2.00
CA LEU A 130 -21.43 -19.90 1.72
C LEU A 130 -21.68 -21.03 0.72
N SER A 131 -20.95 -21.01 -0.40
CA SER A 131 -20.97 -22.07 -1.40
C SER A 131 -19.55 -22.54 -1.69
N GLN A 132 -19.38 -23.85 -1.88
CA GLN A 132 -18.21 -24.40 -2.58
C GLN A 132 -18.56 -24.53 -4.07
N PHE A 133 -17.66 -24.16 -4.98
CA PHE A 133 -17.81 -24.48 -6.40
C PHE A 133 -16.83 -25.57 -6.78
N VAL A 134 -17.31 -26.66 -7.39
CA VAL A 134 -16.50 -27.81 -7.80
C VAL A 134 -16.95 -28.26 -9.18
N HIS A 135 -16.04 -28.28 -10.15
CA HIS A 135 -16.33 -28.58 -11.57
C HIS A 135 -17.53 -27.78 -12.13
N GLY A 136 -17.62 -26.49 -11.77
CA GLY A 136 -18.70 -25.59 -12.18
C GLY A 136 -20.05 -25.78 -11.45
N THR A 137 -20.19 -26.77 -10.56
CA THR A 137 -21.39 -26.97 -9.73
C THR A 137 -21.25 -26.25 -8.40
N LEU A 138 -22.32 -25.61 -7.92
CA LEU A 138 -22.38 -24.97 -6.60
C LEU A 138 -22.97 -25.91 -5.55
N ASN A 139 -22.17 -26.25 -4.54
CA ASN A 139 -22.58 -26.97 -3.34
C ASN A 139 -22.78 -25.94 -2.21
N TYR A 140 -24.00 -25.82 -1.69
CA TYR A 140 -24.28 -24.90 -0.60
C TYR A 140 -23.82 -25.49 0.74
N LEU A 141 -22.97 -24.74 1.46
CA LEU A 141 -22.44 -25.14 2.78
C LEU A 141 -23.15 -24.42 3.94
N SER A 142 -23.90 -23.36 3.65
CA SER A 142 -24.81 -22.70 4.58
C SER A 142 -26.26 -23.00 4.23
N GLY A 143 -27.16 -22.83 5.20
CA GLY A 143 -28.61 -22.84 4.97
C GLY A 143 -29.18 -24.19 4.57
N GLU A 144 -30.38 -24.17 4.00
CA GLU A 144 -31.08 -25.38 3.58
C GLU A 144 -31.19 -25.45 2.05
N THR A 145 -31.32 -26.66 1.49
CA THR A 145 -31.59 -26.86 0.06
C THR A 145 -32.82 -26.08 -0.40
N LYS A 146 -33.90 -26.05 0.41
CA LYS A 146 -35.13 -25.30 0.11
C LYS A 146 -34.94 -23.77 0.06
N THR A 147 -33.89 -23.23 0.68
CA THR A 147 -33.53 -21.81 0.62
C THR A 147 -32.40 -21.55 -0.38
N ASN A 148 -31.99 -22.53 -1.19
CA ASN A 148 -30.80 -22.47 -2.03
C ASN A 148 -29.56 -22.02 -1.25
N GLY A 149 -29.44 -22.47 0.00
CA GLY A 149 -28.35 -22.16 0.91
C GLY A 149 -28.36 -20.78 1.58
N TRP A 150 -29.37 -19.94 1.30
CA TRP A 150 -29.47 -18.62 1.91
C TRP A 150 -29.89 -18.68 3.38
N VAL A 151 -29.20 -17.92 4.23
CA VAL A 151 -29.47 -17.76 5.67
C VAL A 151 -29.69 -16.28 6.00
N LYS A 152 -30.80 -15.93 6.65
CA LYS A 152 -31.04 -14.55 7.13
C LYS A 152 -30.07 -14.19 8.25
N THR A 153 -29.58 -12.95 8.27
CA THR A 153 -28.71 -12.44 9.34
C THR A 153 -29.05 -11.01 9.73
N SER A 154 -28.92 -10.69 11.02
CA SER A 154 -29.02 -9.34 11.56
C SER A 154 -27.76 -8.50 11.34
N ALA A 155 -26.63 -9.13 11.00
CA ALA A 155 -25.35 -8.45 10.78
C ALA A 155 -25.36 -7.51 9.54
N LEU A 156 -26.36 -7.64 8.66
CA LEU A 156 -26.52 -6.80 7.46
C LEU A 156 -27.40 -5.57 7.74
N LYS A 157 -26.84 -4.38 7.42
CA LYS A 157 -27.47 -3.06 7.59
C LYS A 157 -28.52 -2.81 6.50
N SER A 158 -28.79 -1.57 6.07
CA SER A 158 -29.66 -1.33 4.92
C SER A 158 -28.98 -1.72 3.60
N LYS A 159 -29.76 -1.94 2.54
CA LYS A 159 -29.28 -2.37 1.21
C LYS A 159 -28.16 -1.47 0.64
N SER A 160 -28.26 -0.16 0.87
CA SER A 160 -27.38 0.86 0.29
C SER A 160 -26.14 1.16 1.14
N ASP A 161 -26.05 0.58 2.34
CA ASP A 161 -24.89 0.73 3.22
C ASP A 161 -23.75 -0.18 2.79
N PHE A 162 -22.52 0.26 3.00
CA PHE A 162 -21.37 -0.63 2.91
C PHE A 162 -21.39 -1.67 4.03
N HIS A 163 -21.08 -2.90 3.64
CA HIS A 163 -20.92 -4.07 4.49
C HIS A 163 -19.50 -4.60 4.34
N ILE A 164 -18.85 -4.89 5.46
CA ILE A 164 -17.54 -5.55 5.46
C ILE A 164 -17.80 -7.05 5.43
N LEU A 165 -17.38 -7.73 4.36
CA LEU A 165 -17.19 -9.18 4.35
C LEU A 165 -15.75 -9.48 4.72
N GLU A 166 -15.57 -10.46 5.60
CA GLU A 166 -14.24 -10.87 6.04
C GLU A 166 -14.17 -12.41 6.15
N VAL A 167 -13.08 -12.97 5.64
CA VAL A 167 -12.73 -14.39 5.67
C VAL A 167 -11.38 -14.49 6.35
N ARG A 168 -11.28 -15.25 7.44
CA ARG A 168 -9.99 -15.63 8.07
C ARG A 168 -9.72 -17.09 7.80
N VAL A 169 -8.48 -17.42 7.46
CA VAL A 169 -8.04 -18.80 7.20
C VAL A 169 -6.73 -19.05 7.92
N ALA A 170 -6.68 -20.11 8.74
CA ALA A 170 -5.47 -20.64 9.33
C ALA A 170 -5.66 -22.14 9.61
N ASN A 171 -4.59 -22.95 9.54
CA ASN A 171 -4.64 -24.37 9.93
C ASN A 171 -5.81 -25.21 9.36
N LYS A 172 -6.26 -24.90 8.13
CA LYS A 172 -7.45 -25.51 7.46
C LYS A 172 -8.81 -25.17 8.07
N GLU A 173 -8.84 -24.24 8.99
CA GLU A 173 -10.06 -23.67 9.54
C GLU A 173 -10.35 -22.31 8.91
N TYR A 174 -11.63 -22.01 8.79
CA TYR A 174 -12.16 -20.86 8.06
C TYR A 174 -13.24 -20.20 8.90
N ASP A 175 -13.07 -18.92 9.22
CA ASP A 175 -14.09 -18.11 9.90
C ASP A 175 -14.61 -17.01 8.97
N LEU A 176 -15.93 -16.85 8.95
CA LEU A 176 -16.65 -15.89 8.11
C LEU A 176 -17.32 -14.82 8.96
N TYR A 177 -17.09 -13.56 8.62
CA TYR A 177 -17.63 -12.40 9.35
C TYR A 177 -18.38 -11.46 8.41
N ILE A 178 -19.42 -10.82 8.95
CA ILE A 178 -20.11 -9.69 8.34
C ILE A 178 -20.12 -8.55 9.35
N ASN A 179 -19.60 -7.38 8.96
CA ASN A 179 -19.52 -6.20 9.81
C ASN A 179 -18.93 -6.51 11.20
N ASN A 180 -17.80 -7.23 11.22
CA ASN A 180 -17.08 -7.69 12.41
C ASN A 180 -17.82 -8.69 13.32
N GLN A 181 -19.06 -9.10 13.00
CA GLN A 181 -19.76 -10.20 13.67
C GLN A 181 -19.41 -11.54 13.02
N LEU A 182 -19.02 -12.54 13.82
CA LEU A 182 -18.83 -13.92 13.34
C LEU A 182 -20.19 -14.52 12.89
N ILE A 183 -20.19 -15.14 11.72
CA ILE A 183 -21.39 -15.69 11.07
C ILE A 183 -21.34 -17.22 10.98
N SER A 184 -20.18 -17.77 10.63
CA SER A 184 -20.00 -19.22 10.46
C SER A 184 -18.51 -19.58 10.51
N SER A 185 -18.23 -20.81 10.95
CA SER A 185 -16.89 -21.35 11.05
C SER A 185 -16.89 -22.79 10.54
N PHE A 186 -15.94 -23.14 9.67
CA PHE A 186 -15.86 -24.46 9.04
C PHE A 186 -14.41 -24.92 8.84
N THR A 187 -14.24 -26.15 8.33
CA THR A 187 -12.93 -26.77 8.07
C THR A 187 -12.92 -27.38 6.67
N GLU A 188 -11.86 -27.14 5.90
CA GLU A 188 -11.63 -27.75 4.58
C GLU A 188 -10.15 -28.12 4.46
N LEU A 189 -9.87 -29.42 4.31
CA LEU A 189 -8.52 -29.98 4.29
C LEU A 189 -7.90 -29.97 2.88
N THR A 190 -8.73 -29.96 1.83
CA THR A 190 -8.33 -30.19 0.43
C THR A 190 -7.53 -29.03 -0.14
N TYR A 191 -8.02 -27.79 0.00
CA TYR A 191 -7.39 -26.63 -0.63
C TYR A 191 -6.16 -26.18 0.17
N LYS A 192 -5.02 -26.01 -0.53
CA LYS A 192 -3.73 -25.62 0.09
C LYS A 192 -3.53 -24.11 0.12
N PHE A 193 -3.81 -23.47 -1.00
CA PHE A 193 -3.83 -22.04 -1.29
C PHE A 193 -4.76 -21.86 -2.50
N GLY A 194 -5.03 -20.63 -2.95
CA GLY A 194 -5.77 -20.43 -4.19
C GLY A 194 -6.01 -18.97 -4.53
N LYS A 195 -6.60 -18.76 -5.71
CA LYS A 195 -6.95 -17.42 -6.21
C LYS A 195 -8.03 -16.78 -5.37
N MET A 196 -7.96 -15.46 -5.29
CA MET A 196 -8.90 -14.61 -4.56
C MET A 196 -9.60 -13.68 -5.54
N GLY A 197 -10.76 -13.15 -5.16
CA GLY A 197 -11.50 -12.25 -6.05
C GLY A 197 -12.89 -11.90 -5.54
N LEU A 198 -13.72 -11.43 -6.46
CA LEU A 198 -15.10 -11.01 -6.21
C LEU A 198 -16.08 -11.93 -6.96
N PHE A 199 -17.25 -12.13 -6.40
CA PHE A 199 -18.37 -12.81 -7.03
C PHE A 199 -19.51 -11.81 -7.22
N ILE A 200 -20.08 -11.73 -8.42
CA ILE A 200 -21.25 -10.88 -8.70
C ILE A 200 -22.39 -11.76 -9.25
N GLY A 201 -23.55 -11.68 -8.60
CA GLY A 201 -24.73 -12.44 -8.96
C GLY A 201 -25.30 -12.07 -10.33
N ALA A 202 -26.15 -12.94 -10.88
CA ALA A 202 -26.87 -12.63 -12.10
C ALA A 202 -27.69 -11.34 -11.94
N GLY A 203 -27.70 -10.50 -12.98
CA GLY A 203 -28.47 -9.25 -13.01
C GLY A 203 -28.12 -8.17 -11.98
N SER A 204 -27.05 -8.37 -11.21
CA SER A 204 -26.70 -7.59 -10.02
C SER A 204 -25.91 -6.32 -10.35
N LYS A 205 -26.11 -5.28 -9.53
CA LYS A 205 -25.20 -4.12 -9.46
C LYS A 205 -24.66 -3.99 -8.04
N ALA A 206 -23.37 -3.74 -7.93
CA ALA A 206 -22.65 -3.60 -6.68
C ALA A 206 -21.52 -2.56 -6.82
N GLU A 207 -21.04 -2.09 -5.67
CA GLU A 207 -19.86 -1.25 -5.58
C GLU A 207 -18.96 -1.83 -4.48
N VAL A 208 -17.65 -1.85 -4.75
CA VAL A 208 -16.63 -2.32 -3.81
C VAL A 208 -15.67 -1.18 -3.55
N ASP A 209 -15.49 -0.86 -2.28
CA ASP A 209 -14.69 0.25 -1.74
C ASP A 209 -13.23 -0.18 -1.54
N TYR A 210 -13.00 -1.38 -1.01
CA TYR A 210 -11.67 -1.98 -0.97
C TYR A 210 -11.69 -3.51 -0.98
N PHE A 211 -10.55 -4.11 -1.35
CA PHE A 211 -10.26 -5.54 -1.21
C PHE A 211 -8.84 -5.72 -0.66
N HIS A 212 -8.73 -6.00 0.64
CA HIS A 212 -7.45 -6.18 1.31
C HIS A 212 -7.21 -7.65 1.66
N VAL A 213 -5.96 -8.09 1.53
CA VAL A 213 -5.47 -9.41 1.94
C VAL A 213 -4.28 -9.22 2.88
N TYR A 214 -4.36 -9.83 4.05
CA TYR A 214 -3.29 -9.88 5.04
C TYR A 214 -2.85 -11.33 5.26
N SER A 215 -1.62 -11.53 5.73
CA SER A 215 -1.04 -12.86 5.99
C SER A 215 -0.42 -12.94 7.39
N SER A 216 -0.28 -14.16 7.90
CA SER A 216 0.36 -14.45 9.20
C SER A 216 1.89 -14.40 9.15
N LYS A 217 2.49 -14.43 7.95
CA LYS A 217 3.94 -14.29 7.77
C LYS A 217 4.34 -12.84 8.07
N GLU A 218 5.12 -12.60 9.11
CA GLU A 218 5.81 -11.31 9.27
C GLU A 218 6.81 -11.12 8.12
N LYS A 219 6.96 -9.88 7.63
CA LYS A 219 7.83 -9.54 6.48
C LYS A 219 9.33 -9.81 6.70
N GLU A 220 9.71 -10.21 7.91
CA GLU A 220 11.09 -10.41 8.34
C GLU A 220 11.86 -11.39 7.46
N LYS A 221 11.24 -12.48 6.99
CA LYS A 221 11.95 -13.51 6.22
C LYS A 221 12.40 -13.05 4.82
N GLU A 222 11.54 -12.33 4.09
CA GLU A 222 11.91 -11.78 2.77
C GLU A 222 12.97 -10.69 2.88
N ILE A 223 12.93 -9.87 3.94
CA ILE A 223 13.94 -8.85 4.21
C ILE A 223 15.29 -9.52 4.49
N VAL A 224 15.32 -10.57 5.33
CA VAL A 224 16.55 -11.31 5.65
C VAL A 224 17.13 -12.03 4.43
N ASP A 225 16.31 -12.69 3.61
CA ASP A 225 16.81 -13.39 2.43
C ASP A 225 17.24 -12.40 1.32
N SER A 226 16.56 -11.26 1.16
CA SER A 226 17.00 -10.17 0.27
C SER A 226 18.30 -9.51 0.76
N ALA A 227 18.46 -9.33 2.09
CA ALA A 227 19.67 -8.78 2.69
C ALA A 227 20.88 -9.70 2.49
N LYS A 228 20.72 -11.03 2.55
CA LYS A 228 21.78 -11.99 2.21
C LYS A 228 22.20 -11.88 0.76
N VAL A 229 21.25 -11.76 -0.17
CA VAL A 229 21.55 -11.56 -1.60
C VAL A 229 22.30 -10.23 -1.81
N PHE A 230 21.91 -9.16 -1.12
CA PHE A 230 22.57 -7.86 -1.20
C PHE A 230 23.98 -7.86 -0.58
N LEU A 231 24.19 -8.57 0.54
CA LEU A 231 25.52 -8.75 1.15
C LEU A 231 26.46 -9.50 0.22
N ASN A 232 26.02 -10.64 -0.34
CA ASN A 232 26.79 -11.39 -1.33
C ASN A 232 27.13 -10.55 -2.57
N LEU A 233 26.24 -9.63 -2.97
CA LEU A 233 26.48 -8.71 -4.07
C LEU A 233 27.52 -7.65 -3.71
N MET A 234 27.47 -7.08 -2.49
CA MET A 234 28.47 -6.13 -2.00
C MET A 234 29.87 -6.74 -1.92
N ASP A 235 30.00 -7.96 -1.40
CA ASP A 235 31.26 -8.70 -1.37
C ASP A 235 31.82 -8.92 -2.79
N SER A 236 30.96 -9.10 -3.80
CA SER A 236 31.36 -9.26 -5.21
C SER A 236 31.72 -7.97 -5.94
N ILE A 237 31.34 -6.80 -5.42
CA ILE A 237 31.57 -5.48 -6.05
C ILE A 237 32.89 -4.85 -5.57
N GLY A 238 33.55 -5.43 -4.57
CA GLY A 238 34.88 -5.00 -4.14
C GLY A 238 34.91 -3.63 -3.46
N ALA A 239 33.79 -3.17 -2.90
CA ALA A 239 33.68 -1.90 -2.17
C ALA A 239 34.28 -1.96 -0.75
N ASN A 240 35.39 -2.68 -0.58
CA ASN A 240 36.13 -2.91 0.65
C ASN A 240 37.58 -2.41 0.51
N ASP A 241 37.75 -1.09 0.54
CA ASP A 241 39.00 -0.42 0.90
C ASP A 241 38.63 0.68 1.93
N GLU A 242 39.34 0.89 3.04
CA GLU A 242 40.69 0.43 3.39
C GLU A 242 40.79 -0.19 4.80
N SER A 243 41.78 -1.06 4.96
CA SER A 243 42.60 -1.29 6.16
C SER A 243 41.99 -1.14 7.58
N ALA A 244 41.63 -2.27 8.20
CA ALA A 244 42.21 -2.72 9.48
C ALA A 244 41.81 -4.17 9.79
N ILE A 245 42.65 -4.90 10.52
CA ILE A 245 42.44 -6.30 10.96
C ILE A 245 42.56 -7.33 9.81
N SER A 246 43.73 -7.30 9.16
CA SER A 246 44.45 -8.55 8.89
C SER A 246 45.54 -8.73 9.94
N SER A 247 45.23 -9.45 11.01
CA SER A 247 46.24 -10.09 11.85
C SER A 247 45.69 -11.42 12.33
N HIS A 248 46.24 -12.52 11.80
CA HIS A 248 46.07 -13.83 12.42
C HIS A 248 46.55 -13.77 13.87
N ALA A 249 45.74 -14.27 14.79
CA ALA A 249 46.14 -14.57 16.16
C ALA A 249 45.59 -15.95 16.51
N ASN A 250 46.50 -16.92 16.38
CA ASN A 250 46.35 -18.37 16.51
C ASN A 250 45.39 -18.86 17.62
N GLU A 251 44.74 -19.99 17.39
CA GLU A 251 44.07 -20.81 18.42
C GLU A 251 45.08 -21.52 19.37
N GLU A 252 46.30 -21.01 19.50
CA GLU A 252 47.45 -21.69 20.10
C GLU A 252 48.23 -20.72 21.02
N ASN A 253 47.73 -20.53 22.25
CA ASN A 253 48.52 -20.10 23.43
C ASN A 253 47.78 -20.07 24.79
N ILE A 254 46.52 -20.53 24.90
CA ILE A 254 45.80 -20.48 26.20
C ILE A 254 46.31 -21.54 27.19
N ASN A 255 46.85 -22.67 26.71
CA ASN A 255 47.34 -23.74 27.58
C ASN A 255 48.69 -23.37 28.25
N ASP A 256 49.62 -22.79 27.50
CA ASP A 256 50.97 -22.40 27.97
C ASP A 256 50.94 -21.30 29.05
N ALA A 257 49.84 -20.54 29.15
CA ALA A 257 49.62 -19.53 30.18
C ALA A 257 48.95 -20.07 31.46
N ILE A 258 48.45 -21.31 31.46
CA ILE A 258 47.71 -21.90 32.58
C ILE A 258 48.61 -22.83 33.41
N GLU A 259 49.52 -23.56 32.79
CA GLU A 259 50.44 -24.49 33.45
C GLU A 259 51.25 -23.84 34.62
N PRO A 260 51.90 -22.67 34.46
CA PRO A 260 52.64 -22.04 35.56
C PRO A 260 51.75 -21.52 36.70
N ILE A 261 50.48 -21.20 36.43
CA ILE A 261 49.52 -20.72 37.45
C ILE A 261 49.03 -21.89 38.31
N ILE A 262 48.92 -23.09 37.73
CA ILE A 262 48.58 -24.31 38.47
C ILE A 262 49.76 -24.75 39.36
N GLU A 263 51.01 -24.66 38.89
CA GLU A 263 52.19 -24.97 39.72
C GLU A 263 52.40 -23.96 40.87
N GLU A 264 52.24 -22.65 40.63
CA GLU A 264 52.40 -21.64 41.70
C GLU A 264 51.31 -21.74 42.78
N SER A 265 50.10 -22.21 42.41
CA SER A 265 49.00 -22.44 43.35
C SER A 265 49.17 -23.73 44.18
N GLY A 266 49.93 -24.71 43.69
CA GLY A 266 50.13 -26.01 44.35
C GLY A 266 51.19 -26.02 45.46
N ASN A 267 52.14 -25.07 45.46
CA ASN A 267 53.39 -25.19 46.23
C ASN A 267 53.49 -24.27 47.47
N LYS A 268 52.36 -23.84 48.04
CA LYS A 268 52.31 -22.99 49.25
C LYS A 268 51.27 -23.41 50.30
N PHE A 269 51.06 -24.72 50.53
CA PHE A 269 50.39 -25.20 51.76
C PHE A 269 50.91 -26.57 52.22
N THR A 270 52.15 -26.60 52.69
CA THR A 270 52.66 -27.68 53.56
C THR A 270 52.96 -27.12 54.95
N GLU A 271 52.00 -27.25 55.87
CA GLU A 271 52.17 -27.66 57.29
C GLU A 271 50.91 -27.39 58.12
N ALA A 272 50.76 -28.16 59.21
CA ALA A 272 49.71 -28.13 60.23
C ALA A 272 48.35 -28.78 59.88
N GLU A 273 48.07 -29.91 60.55
CA GLU A 273 46.85 -30.70 60.46
C GLU A 273 45.69 -30.08 61.26
N LYS A 274 44.52 -29.92 60.63
CA LYS A 274 43.15 -30.21 61.16
C LYS A 274 42.06 -29.79 60.14
N GLU A 275 40.85 -30.35 60.34
CA GLU A 275 39.59 -30.04 59.62
C GLU A 275 39.47 -30.56 58.17
N GLN A 276 39.17 -31.87 58.08
CA GLN A 276 38.93 -32.62 56.85
C GLN A 276 37.51 -32.40 56.27
N ASN A 277 37.03 -31.15 56.24
CA ASN A 277 35.70 -30.80 55.72
C ASN A 277 35.74 -29.53 54.86
N ASP A 278 36.56 -28.54 55.23
CA ASP A 278 36.65 -27.25 54.56
C ASP A 278 37.30 -27.31 53.17
N THR A 279 38.18 -28.29 52.91
CA THR A 279 38.90 -28.40 51.63
C THR A 279 37.99 -28.78 50.47
N GLU A 280 36.95 -29.59 50.72
CA GLU A 280 35.98 -30.02 49.70
C GLU A 280 35.00 -28.87 49.37
N ASP A 281 34.55 -28.13 50.38
CA ASP A 281 33.75 -26.91 50.21
C ASP A 281 34.52 -25.79 49.46
N ILE A 282 35.82 -25.61 49.75
CA ILE A 282 36.68 -24.65 49.03
C ILE A 282 36.88 -25.07 47.56
N LEU A 283 37.02 -26.37 47.27
CA LEU A 283 37.13 -26.88 45.91
C LEU A 283 35.81 -26.66 45.14
N ALA A 284 34.67 -27.04 45.72
CA ALA A 284 33.35 -26.83 45.13
C ALA A 284 33.04 -25.35 44.88
N LEU A 285 33.44 -24.45 45.80
CA LEU A 285 33.34 -23.00 45.62
C LEU A 285 34.24 -22.50 44.48
N THR A 286 35.46 -23.04 44.36
CA THR A 286 36.40 -22.70 43.28
C THR A 286 35.85 -23.10 41.91
N GLU A 287 35.30 -24.32 41.78
CA GLU A 287 34.62 -24.76 40.55
C GLU A 287 33.42 -23.88 40.19
N ALA A 288 32.61 -23.49 41.19
CA ALA A 288 31.48 -22.59 40.99
C ALA A 288 31.95 -21.21 40.49
N ILE A 289 33.02 -20.64 41.08
CA ILE A 289 33.61 -19.37 40.65
C ILE A 289 34.12 -19.44 39.20
N VAL A 290 34.83 -20.52 38.83
CA VAL A 290 35.30 -20.73 37.45
C VAL A 290 34.12 -20.81 36.49
N LYS A 291 33.09 -21.60 36.82
CA LYS A 291 31.87 -21.75 36.01
C LYS A 291 31.11 -20.44 35.83
N PHE A 292 30.98 -19.62 36.88
CA PHE A 292 30.38 -18.29 36.78
C PHE A 292 31.23 -17.34 35.94
N LYS A 293 32.57 -17.36 36.07
CA LYS A 293 33.47 -16.55 35.24
C LYS A 293 33.36 -16.92 33.76
N THR A 294 33.27 -18.20 33.42
CA THR A 294 32.99 -18.66 32.04
C THR A 294 31.62 -18.18 31.53
N GLN A 295 30.59 -18.14 32.38
CA GLN A 295 29.28 -17.61 32.00
C GLN A 295 29.28 -16.09 31.79
N ILE A 296 30.00 -15.34 32.62
CA ILE A 296 30.17 -13.88 32.49
C ILE A 296 30.82 -13.54 31.15
N ASN A 297 31.94 -14.19 30.81
CA ASN A 297 32.61 -13.96 29.51
C ASN A 297 31.66 -14.26 28.33
N LYS A 298 30.95 -15.40 28.36
CA LYS A 298 29.95 -15.75 27.33
C LYS A 298 28.76 -14.78 27.22
N LEU A 299 28.48 -14.00 28.26
CA LEU A 299 27.47 -12.94 28.23
C LEU A 299 28.06 -11.63 27.70
N GLN A 300 29.32 -11.33 27.98
CA GLN A 300 30.03 -10.19 27.40
C GLN A 300 30.17 -10.33 25.88
N ASP A 301 30.62 -11.49 25.38
CA ASP A 301 30.72 -11.78 23.93
C ASP A 301 29.38 -11.56 23.21
N LYS A 302 28.28 -11.99 23.83
CA LYS A 302 26.92 -11.83 23.30
C LYS A 302 26.47 -10.37 23.31
N ASN A 303 26.82 -9.60 24.33
CA ASN A 303 26.50 -8.17 24.38
C ASN A 303 27.23 -7.40 23.27
N GLU A 304 28.50 -7.72 23.00
CA GLU A 304 29.23 -7.09 21.87
C GLU A 304 28.61 -7.42 20.50
N ASP A 305 28.19 -8.67 20.29
CA ASP A 305 27.47 -9.08 19.06
C ASP A 305 26.12 -8.35 18.93
N LEU A 306 25.39 -8.19 20.03
CA LEU A 306 24.14 -7.41 20.07
C LEU A 306 24.37 -5.92 19.76
N GLU A 307 25.43 -5.30 20.27
CA GLU A 307 25.79 -3.91 19.94
C GLU A 307 26.14 -3.75 18.44
N LYS A 308 26.90 -4.69 17.88
CA LYS A 308 27.22 -4.73 16.44
C LYS A 308 25.94 -4.82 15.60
N LYS A 309 24.97 -5.65 16.01
CA LYS A 309 23.64 -5.78 15.37
C LYS A 309 22.78 -4.52 15.50
N LEU A 310 22.75 -3.88 16.66
CA LEU A 310 22.05 -2.59 16.86
C LEU A 310 22.61 -1.49 15.95
N LYS A 311 23.94 -1.40 15.85
CA LYS A 311 24.61 -0.43 14.97
C LYS A 311 24.30 -0.67 13.48
N LEU A 312 24.12 -1.92 13.06
CA LEU A 312 23.66 -2.26 11.71
C LEU A 312 22.18 -1.90 11.50
N MET A 313 21.32 -2.18 12.48
CA MET A 313 19.90 -1.83 12.43
C MET A 313 19.67 -0.32 12.26
N GLU A 314 20.45 0.52 12.96
CA GLU A 314 20.38 1.98 12.79
C GLU A 314 20.82 2.46 11.40
N LYS A 315 21.79 1.80 10.76
CA LYS A 315 22.13 2.07 9.35
C LYS A 315 20.97 1.72 8.42
N ILE A 316 20.31 0.57 8.63
CA ILE A 316 19.17 0.11 7.83
C ILE A 316 17.99 1.08 7.97
N LYS A 317 17.65 1.54 9.20
CA LYS A 317 16.60 2.55 9.41
C LYS A 317 16.83 3.83 8.59
N LYS A 318 18.07 4.35 8.57
CA LYS A 318 18.42 5.55 7.79
C LYS A 318 18.29 5.32 6.28
N ALA A 319 18.63 4.13 5.79
CA ALA A 319 18.43 3.75 4.40
C ALA A 319 16.93 3.69 4.02
N ILE A 320 16.09 3.08 4.89
CA ILE A 320 14.63 3.01 4.68
C ILE A 320 14.03 4.43 4.56
N ILE A 321 14.32 5.33 5.50
CA ILE A 321 13.84 6.73 5.46
C ILE A 321 14.25 7.46 4.16
N THR A 322 15.41 7.10 3.60
CA THR A 322 15.91 7.69 2.35
C THR A 322 15.15 7.13 1.13
N LEU A 323 14.90 5.82 1.10
CA LEU A 323 14.12 5.17 0.05
C LEU A 323 12.65 5.61 0.07
N GLU A 324 12.03 5.76 1.24
CA GLU A 324 10.66 6.27 1.39
C GLU A 324 10.51 7.67 0.76
N LYS A 325 11.47 8.57 0.99
CA LYS A 325 11.50 9.90 0.33
C LYS A 325 11.60 9.81 -1.19
N GLN A 326 12.43 8.90 -1.71
CA GLN A 326 12.58 8.68 -3.14
C GLN A 326 11.30 8.12 -3.78
N VAL A 327 10.60 7.20 -3.11
CA VAL A 327 9.32 6.66 -3.55
C VAL A 327 8.23 7.75 -3.58
N ILE A 328 8.16 8.60 -2.56
CA ILE A 328 7.23 9.74 -2.51
C ILE A 328 7.46 10.68 -3.70
N GLU A 329 8.71 11.05 -3.98
CA GLU A 329 9.04 11.95 -5.09
C GLU A 329 8.80 11.29 -6.46
N SER A 330 9.13 10.00 -6.61
CA SER A 330 8.84 9.24 -7.83
C SER A 330 7.33 9.20 -8.14
N ASN A 331 6.50 8.96 -7.12
CA ASN A 331 5.04 9.00 -7.25
C ASN A 331 4.55 10.40 -7.67
N ARG A 332 5.08 11.47 -7.07
CA ARG A 332 4.74 12.86 -7.41
C ARG A 332 5.06 13.19 -8.88
N VAL A 333 6.21 12.73 -9.39
CA VAL A 333 6.59 12.86 -10.79
C VAL A 333 5.66 12.05 -11.70
N ASN A 334 5.34 10.82 -11.32
CA ASN A 334 4.49 9.92 -12.11
C ASN A 334 3.05 10.47 -12.24
N ASP A 335 2.50 11.07 -11.18
CA ASP A 335 1.21 11.77 -11.24
C ASP A 335 1.23 12.98 -12.17
N SER A 336 2.31 13.76 -12.17
CA SER A 336 2.49 14.90 -13.09
C SER A 336 2.52 14.43 -14.55
N ILE A 337 3.24 13.34 -14.84
CA ILE A 337 3.29 12.71 -16.17
C ILE A 337 1.90 12.17 -16.57
N ARG A 338 1.18 11.52 -15.64
CA ARG A 338 -0.19 11.02 -15.85
C ARG A 338 -1.17 12.13 -16.22
N ILE A 339 -1.09 13.29 -15.55
CA ILE A 339 -1.89 14.47 -15.87
C ILE A 339 -1.53 15.00 -17.27
N SER A 340 -0.24 15.13 -17.57
CA SER A 340 0.26 15.63 -18.86
C SER A 340 -0.19 14.74 -20.03
N ASN A 341 -0.10 13.42 -19.88
CA ASN A 341 -0.56 12.45 -20.88
C ASN A 341 -2.08 12.50 -21.09
N LYS A 342 -2.86 12.76 -20.02
CA LYS A 342 -4.32 12.95 -20.12
C LYS A 342 -4.69 14.24 -20.85
N GLU A 343 -3.87 15.28 -20.79
CA GLU A 343 -4.06 16.49 -21.59
C GLU A 343 -3.66 16.26 -23.05
N LEU A 344 -2.52 15.61 -23.30
CA LEU A 344 -2.05 15.26 -24.64
C LEU A 344 -3.07 14.41 -25.43
N ASN A 345 -3.67 13.40 -24.80
CA ASN A 345 -4.67 12.56 -25.46
C ASN A 345 -5.93 13.34 -25.87
N LYS A 346 -6.39 14.30 -25.06
CA LYS A 346 -7.51 15.18 -25.45
C LYS A 346 -7.19 16.04 -26.65
N PHE A 347 -5.95 16.54 -26.75
CA PHE A 347 -5.52 17.25 -27.96
C PHE A 347 -5.57 16.31 -29.16
N LYS A 348 -5.04 15.09 -29.03
CA LYS A 348 -5.03 14.09 -30.11
C LYS A 348 -6.44 13.74 -30.61
N GLU A 349 -7.38 13.46 -29.71
CA GLU A 349 -8.79 13.20 -30.05
C GLU A 349 -9.41 14.36 -30.85
N ILE A 350 -9.12 15.61 -30.47
CA ILE A 350 -9.61 16.81 -31.18
C ILE A 350 -8.99 16.95 -32.59
N PHE A 351 -7.74 16.52 -32.78
CA PHE A 351 -7.07 16.57 -34.09
C PHE A 351 -7.51 15.46 -35.05
N GLU A 352 -8.02 14.32 -34.55
CA GLU A 352 -8.49 13.21 -35.40
C GLU A 352 -9.91 13.45 -35.95
N ASP A 353 -10.74 14.25 -35.24
CA ASP A 353 -12.18 14.44 -35.53
C ASP A 353 -12.57 15.81 -36.15
N SER A 354 -11.64 16.71 -36.52
CA SER A 354 -12.01 18.07 -36.97
C SER A 354 -11.31 18.61 -38.24
N ASP A 355 -12.10 19.33 -39.05
CA ASP A 355 -11.61 20.05 -40.24
C ASP A 355 -10.66 21.20 -39.85
N ASN A 356 -9.67 21.47 -40.71
CA ASN A 356 -8.58 22.44 -40.48
C ASN A 356 -8.99 23.86 -40.01
N LYS A 357 -10.24 24.30 -40.22
CA LYS A 357 -10.73 25.60 -39.73
C LYS A 357 -11.16 25.56 -38.26
N ASP A 358 -11.76 24.47 -37.79
CA ASP A 358 -12.20 24.34 -36.40
C ASP A 358 -11.01 24.15 -35.47
N ILE A 359 -9.98 23.43 -35.92
CA ILE A 359 -8.68 23.31 -35.24
C ILE A 359 -8.12 24.69 -34.87
N VAL A 360 -8.08 25.65 -35.81
CA VAL A 360 -7.54 27.00 -35.55
C VAL A 360 -8.39 27.77 -34.52
N ILE A 361 -9.72 27.64 -34.56
CA ILE A 361 -10.63 28.29 -33.61
C ILE A 361 -10.48 27.68 -32.21
N ILE A 362 -10.33 26.35 -32.11
CA ILE A 362 -10.15 25.63 -30.85
C ILE A 362 -8.77 25.95 -30.25
N LEU A 363 -7.69 25.89 -31.03
CA LEU A 363 -6.35 26.29 -30.59
C LEU A 363 -6.32 27.75 -30.11
N SER A 364 -7.00 28.66 -30.82
CA SER A 364 -7.10 30.06 -30.40
C SER A 364 -7.84 30.23 -29.07
N LYS A 365 -8.91 29.45 -28.82
CA LYS A 365 -9.65 29.44 -27.54
C LYS A 365 -8.80 28.85 -26.40
N SER A 366 -8.12 27.73 -26.65
CA SER A 366 -7.24 27.08 -25.66
C SER A 366 -6.04 27.94 -25.31
N LEU A 367 -5.36 28.53 -26.30
CA LEU A 367 -4.25 29.47 -26.10
C LEU A 367 -4.70 30.72 -25.31
N LYS A 368 -5.90 31.24 -25.58
CA LYS A 368 -6.48 32.35 -24.79
C LYS A 368 -6.75 31.95 -23.35
N LYS A 369 -7.26 30.73 -23.09
CA LYS A 369 -7.47 30.20 -21.73
C LYS A 369 -6.15 30.03 -20.99
N GLU A 370 -5.13 29.47 -21.64
CA GLU A 370 -3.83 29.24 -21.02
C GLU A 370 -3.06 30.54 -20.76
N LYS A 371 -3.21 31.54 -21.63
CA LYS A 371 -2.72 32.91 -21.38
C LYS A 371 -3.36 33.54 -20.15
N LEU A 372 -4.68 33.39 -19.96
CA LEU A 372 -5.38 33.86 -18.77
C LEU A 372 -4.94 33.13 -17.49
N ARG A 373 -4.71 31.81 -17.57
CA ARG A 373 -4.18 31.01 -16.46
C ARG A 373 -2.78 31.48 -16.05
N ASN A 374 -1.89 31.66 -17.01
CA ASN A 374 -0.54 32.18 -16.75
C ASN A 374 -0.57 33.59 -16.14
N GLN A 375 -1.46 34.47 -16.58
CA GLN A 375 -1.64 35.79 -15.95
C GLN A 375 -2.09 35.69 -14.49
N SER A 376 -2.95 34.72 -14.14
CA SER A 376 -3.34 34.46 -12.76
C SER A 376 -2.18 33.94 -11.92
N LEU A 377 -1.41 32.97 -12.43
CA LEU A 377 -0.24 32.40 -11.75
C LEU A 377 0.88 33.43 -11.53
N ILE A 378 1.10 34.34 -12.48
CA ILE A 378 2.05 35.47 -12.33
C ILE A 378 1.61 36.39 -11.17
N LYS A 379 0.31 36.69 -11.07
CA LYS A 379 -0.25 37.50 -9.97
C LYS A 379 -0.10 36.79 -8.62
N GLU A 380 -0.37 35.49 -8.57
CA GLU A 380 -0.24 34.67 -7.37
C GLU A 380 1.22 34.55 -6.89
N ASN A 381 2.15 34.28 -7.81
CA ASN A 381 3.59 34.29 -7.50
C ASN A 381 4.08 35.66 -7.00
N LYS A 382 3.56 36.77 -7.55
CA LYS A 382 3.90 38.11 -7.04
C LYS A 382 3.42 38.29 -5.60
N ASN A 383 2.19 37.85 -5.28
CA ASN A 383 1.65 37.91 -3.93
C ASN A 383 2.46 37.03 -2.95
N LEU A 384 2.82 35.80 -3.36
CA LEU A 384 3.66 34.89 -2.59
C LEU A 384 5.06 35.48 -2.32
N LYS A 385 5.69 36.10 -3.32
CA LYS A 385 6.99 36.78 -3.15
C LYS A 385 6.89 37.95 -2.15
N SER A 386 5.81 38.74 -2.19
CA SER A 386 5.56 39.79 -1.19
C SER A 386 5.32 39.24 0.22
N ALA A 387 4.55 38.15 0.37
CA ALA A 387 4.33 37.50 1.66
C ALA A 387 5.63 36.90 2.23
N TYR A 388 6.46 36.29 1.39
CA TYR A 388 7.78 35.78 1.77
C TYR A 388 8.71 36.89 2.28
N HIS A 389 8.76 38.05 1.60
CA HIS A 389 9.53 39.19 2.10
C HIS A 389 9.02 39.68 3.45
N SER A 390 7.70 39.87 3.62
CA SER A 390 7.12 40.27 4.90
C SER A 390 7.40 39.28 6.05
N LEU A 391 7.45 37.98 5.76
CA LEU A 391 7.84 36.96 6.74
C LEU A 391 9.34 37.03 7.07
N LYS A 392 10.20 37.21 6.06
CA LYS A 392 11.64 37.39 6.25
C LYS A 392 11.96 38.61 7.13
N ASP A 393 11.27 39.72 6.89
CA ASP A 393 11.41 40.94 7.69
C ASP A 393 10.94 40.73 9.14
N SER A 394 9.86 39.95 9.33
CA SER A 394 9.36 39.58 10.66
C SER A 394 10.34 38.69 11.44
N ILE A 395 11.01 37.74 10.76
CA ILE A 395 12.06 36.91 11.36
C ILE A 395 13.24 37.78 11.80
N ALA A 396 13.70 38.71 10.96
CA ALA A 396 14.79 39.61 11.32
C ALA A 396 14.48 40.49 12.56
N ILE A 397 13.21 40.91 12.73
CA ILE A 397 12.76 41.61 13.94
C ILE A 397 12.78 40.68 15.17
N ILE A 398 12.36 39.42 15.03
CA ILE A 398 12.42 38.44 16.12
C ILE A 398 13.88 38.18 16.54
N ASP A 399 14.79 38.01 15.59
CA ASP A 399 16.22 37.81 15.86
C ASP A 399 16.81 39.01 16.62
N GLN A 400 16.48 40.24 16.22
CA GLN A 400 16.89 41.44 16.97
C GLN A 400 16.31 41.47 18.39
N ASN A 401 15.03 41.12 18.57
CA ASN A 401 14.41 41.07 19.91
C ASN A 401 15.05 39.99 20.80
N LEU A 402 15.44 38.84 20.23
CA LEU A 402 16.15 37.77 20.95
C LEU A 402 17.56 38.23 21.38
N ILE A 403 18.28 38.96 20.52
CA ILE A 403 19.58 39.56 20.88
C ILE A 403 19.41 40.58 22.01
N GLN A 404 18.39 41.44 21.96
CA GLN A 404 18.11 42.40 23.04
C GLN A 404 17.75 41.69 24.36
N LEU A 405 16.95 40.62 24.31
CA LEU A 405 16.63 39.80 25.48
C LEU A 405 17.87 39.12 26.08
N ALA A 406 18.79 38.62 25.24
CA ALA A 406 20.03 38.01 25.70
C ALA A 406 20.91 39.02 26.46
N LEU A 407 21.08 40.24 25.92
CA LEU A 407 21.81 41.34 26.57
C LEU A 407 21.18 41.71 27.93
N ILE A 408 19.86 41.83 28.00
CA ILE A 408 19.15 42.15 29.26
C ILE A 408 19.33 41.04 30.30
N LEU A 409 19.35 39.77 29.90
CA LEU A 409 19.58 38.65 30.82
C LEU A 409 21.03 38.63 31.35
N GLU A 410 21.99 38.99 30.52
CA GLU A 410 23.40 39.13 30.88
C GLU A 410 23.63 40.29 31.86
N GLU A 411 23.05 41.47 31.61
CA GLU A 411 23.12 42.63 32.52
C GLU A 411 22.52 42.33 33.91
N ASN A 412 21.49 41.50 33.98
CA ASN A 412 20.83 41.13 35.24
C ASN A 412 21.48 39.91 35.94
N ASN A 413 22.59 39.38 35.41
CA ASN A 413 23.33 38.25 35.97
C ASN A 413 22.48 36.96 36.13
N ILE A 414 21.41 36.83 35.33
CA ILE A 414 20.52 35.66 35.33
C ILE A 414 21.11 34.62 34.38
N THR A 415 21.93 33.71 34.92
CA THR A 415 22.52 32.62 34.15
C THR A 415 21.47 31.60 33.70
N SER A 416 21.02 31.76 32.46
CA SER A 416 20.20 30.76 31.75
C SER A 416 20.96 29.43 31.61
N PRO A 417 20.30 28.26 31.76
CA PRO A 417 20.95 26.95 31.68
C PRO A 417 21.35 26.52 30.25
N PHE A 418 21.13 27.35 29.24
CA PHE A 418 21.51 27.08 27.85
C PHE A 418 22.72 27.91 27.42
N LYS A 419 23.92 27.36 27.61
CA LYS A 419 25.10 27.77 26.84
C LYS A 419 25.11 27.04 25.49
N GLU A 420 25.01 27.86 24.45
CA GLU A 420 25.55 27.71 23.10
C GLU A 420 26.15 26.34 22.70
N THR A 421 25.62 25.80 21.60
CA THR A 421 26.50 25.43 20.49
C THR A 421 26.35 26.50 19.41
N ASN A 422 27.44 27.18 19.08
CA ASN A 422 27.43 28.34 18.19
C ASN A 422 27.07 28.02 16.74
N THR A 423 26.50 29.04 16.10
CA THR A 423 26.67 29.41 14.69
C THR A 423 28.13 29.20 14.21
N THR A 424 28.46 29.01 12.93
CA THR A 424 27.72 29.09 11.66
C THR A 424 28.60 28.38 10.64
N ASP A 425 28.03 27.76 9.60
CA ASP A 425 28.74 27.70 8.32
C ASP A 425 27.79 28.12 7.21
N SER A 426 28.14 29.22 6.56
CA SER A 426 27.27 29.99 5.69
C SER A 426 27.54 29.65 4.22
N THR A 427 26.74 28.77 3.64
CA THR A 427 26.69 28.65 2.18
C THR A 427 26.01 29.88 1.59
N ASN A 428 26.81 30.88 1.25
CA ASN A 428 26.44 31.86 0.23
C ASN A 428 26.07 31.11 -1.06
N THR A 429 24.85 31.29 -1.53
CA THR A 429 24.50 30.99 -2.92
C THR A 429 23.60 32.10 -3.41
N GLU A 430 24.23 33.18 -3.88
CA GLU A 430 23.58 34.15 -4.74
C GLU A 430 23.12 33.43 -6.01
N LEU A 431 21.83 33.10 -6.09
CA LEU A 431 21.19 32.84 -7.38
C LEU A 431 20.73 34.19 -7.93
N SER A 432 21.62 34.74 -8.76
CA SER A 432 21.47 35.97 -9.51
C SER A 432 20.10 36.16 -10.14
N GLU A 433 19.60 37.39 -10.10
CA GLU A 433 18.47 37.82 -10.93
C GLU A 433 18.82 37.67 -12.41
N ASN A 434 18.25 36.66 -13.07
CA ASN A 434 18.13 36.66 -14.52
C ASN A 434 16.70 37.09 -14.88
N GLU A 435 16.54 38.37 -15.16
CA GLU A 435 15.40 38.83 -15.95
C GLU A 435 15.46 38.17 -17.34
N MET A 436 14.46 37.34 -17.66
CA MET A 436 14.13 37.05 -19.05
C MET A 436 12.67 37.39 -19.32
N SER A 437 12.47 38.60 -19.82
CA SER A 437 11.22 38.99 -20.49
C SER A 437 10.96 38.11 -21.72
N PRO A 438 9.69 37.94 -22.11
CA PRO A 438 9.32 36.95 -23.12
C PRO A 438 9.54 37.46 -24.55
N ASN A 439 10.34 36.74 -25.36
CA ASN A 439 10.12 36.52 -26.81
C ASN A 439 11.31 35.78 -27.46
N ASN A 440 11.07 34.59 -28.02
CA ASN A 440 11.30 34.26 -29.44
C ASN A 440 11.35 32.74 -29.66
N LEU A 441 10.33 32.21 -30.33
CA LEU A 441 10.41 30.93 -31.06
C LEU A 441 9.62 31.03 -32.37
N ASN A 442 10.30 31.61 -33.35
CA ASN A 442 10.13 31.48 -34.80
C ASN A 442 11.40 32.10 -35.40
N ASN A 443 12.10 31.51 -36.37
CA ASN A 443 11.88 30.25 -37.08
C ASN A 443 13.24 29.68 -37.53
N SER A 444 13.24 28.45 -38.06
CA SER A 444 14.37 27.88 -38.77
C SER A 444 14.88 28.74 -39.94
N GLY A 445 16.19 28.92 -40.02
CA GLY A 445 16.99 28.73 -41.23
C GLY A 445 16.83 29.66 -42.46
N VAL A 446 18.00 29.95 -43.07
CA VAL A 446 18.20 30.33 -44.49
C VAL A 446 18.04 31.81 -44.86
N ARG A 447 19.20 32.50 -44.81
CA ARG A 447 19.82 33.37 -45.83
C ARG A 447 19.13 34.63 -46.42
N ASP A 448 20.02 35.63 -46.55
CA ASP A 448 20.17 36.67 -47.57
C ASP A 448 19.35 38.00 -47.53
N ASP A 449 20.13 39.05 -47.23
CA ASP A 449 20.17 40.42 -47.77
C ASP A 449 18.92 41.34 -47.89
N LYS A 450 19.03 42.43 -47.11
CA LYS A 450 18.89 43.87 -47.48
C LYS A 450 17.57 44.49 -47.99
N GLU A 451 17.22 45.55 -47.23
CA GLU A 451 16.65 46.85 -47.64
C GLU A 451 15.14 47.04 -47.95
N LYS A 452 14.49 47.64 -46.93
CA LYS A 452 13.73 48.91 -46.96
C LYS A 452 12.47 49.07 -47.83
N LYS A 453 11.38 49.43 -47.10
CA LYS A 453 10.25 50.31 -47.50
C LYS A 453 9.36 49.76 -48.63
N SER A 454 8.07 50.08 -48.74
CA SER A 454 7.14 50.96 -48.02
C SER A 454 5.71 50.43 -48.29
N GLU A 455 4.84 50.30 -47.29
CA GLU A 455 3.71 51.22 -47.04
C GLU A 455 2.48 51.06 -47.98
N LYS A 456 1.29 51.03 -47.36
CA LYS A 456 -0.05 51.37 -47.89
C LYS A 456 -0.77 50.44 -48.90
N ALA A 457 -1.93 49.98 -48.40
CA ALA A 457 -3.28 50.35 -48.88
C ALA A 457 -4.02 49.48 -49.91
N GLU A 458 -5.32 49.36 -49.58
CA GLU A 458 -6.49 49.33 -50.47
C GLU A 458 -6.74 48.18 -51.47
N LYS A 459 -7.82 47.45 -51.12
CA LYS A 459 -9.03 47.25 -51.95
C LYS A 459 -9.03 46.24 -53.10
N ASN A 460 -10.28 45.81 -53.31
CA ASN A 460 -10.92 45.38 -54.55
C ASN A 460 -10.71 43.94 -55.03
N ALA A 461 -11.87 43.26 -55.10
CA ALA A 461 -12.40 42.59 -56.28
C ALA A 461 -11.71 41.29 -56.76
N ASN A 462 -12.38 40.37 -57.45
CA ASN A 462 -13.80 39.98 -57.61
C ASN A 462 -13.74 38.65 -58.46
N ILE A 463 -14.88 38.14 -58.95
CA ILE A 463 -14.98 37.10 -60.00
C ILE A 463 -14.66 35.68 -59.46
N VAL A 464 -15.63 34.82 -59.13
CA VAL A 464 -16.68 34.17 -59.96
C VAL A 464 -16.14 33.13 -60.94
N SER A 465 -16.41 31.85 -60.68
CA SER A 465 -17.07 30.95 -61.64
C SER A 465 -17.37 29.57 -61.04
N THR A 466 -18.66 29.22 -61.00
CA THR A 466 -19.14 27.83 -61.18
C THR A 466 -19.51 27.70 -62.67
N PRO A 467 -19.56 26.48 -63.29
CA PRO A 467 -20.81 25.71 -63.18
C PRO A 467 -20.75 24.17 -63.34
N LYS A 468 -21.80 23.55 -62.78
CA LYS A 468 -22.56 22.35 -63.21
C LYS A 468 -22.07 20.89 -62.96
N PRO A 469 -23.00 19.90 -62.89
CA PRO A 469 -22.77 18.58 -62.29
C PRO A 469 -23.17 17.35 -63.18
N GLU A 470 -23.12 16.16 -62.55
CA GLU A 470 -23.85 14.90 -62.89
C GLU A 470 -23.42 14.09 -64.15
N PRO A 471 -23.80 12.79 -64.29
CA PRO A 471 -24.77 11.99 -63.49
C PRO A 471 -24.33 10.59 -62.99
N GLU A 472 -25.27 10.00 -62.23
CA GLU A 472 -25.45 8.63 -61.73
C GLU A 472 -24.90 7.43 -62.55
N LYS A 473 -24.67 6.31 -61.84
CA LYS A 473 -25.06 4.97 -62.32
C LYS A 473 -25.72 4.11 -61.23
N VAL A 474 -26.81 3.46 -61.62
CA VAL A 474 -27.71 2.65 -60.79
C VAL A 474 -27.63 1.16 -61.17
N GLN A 475 -27.44 0.26 -60.19
CA GLN A 475 -27.93 -1.14 -60.15
C GLN A 475 -28.08 -1.56 -58.66
N VAL A 476 -29.13 -2.18 -58.09
CA VAL A 476 -30.39 -2.84 -58.52
C VAL A 476 -30.35 -4.38 -58.69
N LYS A 477 -31.05 -5.07 -57.76
CA LYS A 477 -31.46 -6.50 -57.72
C LYS A 477 -30.34 -7.50 -57.36
N LYS A 478 -30.62 -8.57 -56.59
CA LYS A 478 -31.82 -9.44 -56.63
C LYS A 478 -32.15 -10.06 -55.26
N ALA A 479 -33.43 -10.16 -54.92
CA ALA A 479 -33.93 -11.01 -53.83
C ALA A 479 -34.48 -12.33 -54.40
N VAL A 480 -34.42 -13.42 -53.65
CA VAL A 480 -35.13 -14.67 -53.94
C VAL A 480 -35.85 -15.17 -52.70
N LYS A 481 -37.17 -15.33 -52.82
CA LYS A 481 -38.06 -16.02 -51.88
C LYS A 481 -38.44 -17.38 -52.49
N ARG A 482 -38.46 -18.44 -51.67
CA ARG A 482 -39.33 -19.64 -51.70
C ARG A 482 -38.83 -20.54 -50.56
N SER A 483 -39.56 -20.77 -49.46
CA SER A 483 -40.83 -21.48 -49.30
C SER A 483 -40.76 -22.96 -49.72
N TYR A 484 -40.48 -23.81 -48.73
CA TYR A 484 -41.29 -24.97 -48.36
C TYR A 484 -41.35 -25.04 -46.82
#